data_AF-A0A531MHJ8-F1
#
_entry.id   AF-A0A531MHJ8-F1
#
_cell.length_a   1.000
_cell.length_b   1.000
_cell.length_c   1.000
_cell.angle_alpha   90.00
_cell.angle_beta   90.00
_cell.angle_gamma   90.00
#
_symmetry.space_group_name_H-M   'P 1'
#
loop_
_entity.id
_entity.type
_entity.pdbx_description
1 polymer ?
#
loop_
_entity_poly.entity_id
_entity_poly.type
_entity_poly.pdbx_seq_one_letter_code
_entity_poly.pdbx_strand_id
1 'polypeptide(L)'
;IGGARVKWDTVYDPNTTESNPGTSSWRFAYAVMAGASYCLTDKVILDAGYRFSHIQGGRMFEYGPSSATPGAGPGFDHGFNTHEVRGGLRYQFGGNNGCSVPVAYQPEPEPIYTK
;
A
#
# COMPACT_ATOMS: atom_id res chain seq x y z
N ILE A 1 5.53 8.20 -3.30
CA ILE A 1 5.86 8.93 -2.06
C ILE A 1 4.91 10.12 -1.92
N GLY A 2 4.61 10.57 -0.70
CA GLY A 2 3.68 11.67 -0.48
C GLY A 2 3.56 12.05 1.00
N GLY A 3 2.60 12.92 1.32
CA GLY A 3 2.25 13.26 2.68
C GLY A 3 0.97 12.55 3.14
N ALA A 4 0.96 12.04 4.36
CA ALA A 4 -0.24 11.54 5.03
C ALA A 4 -0.60 12.47 6.20
N ARG A 5 -1.87 12.88 6.31
CA ARG A 5 -2.35 13.61 7.47
C ARG A 5 -2.82 12.61 8.53
N VAL A 6 -2.12 12.56 9.65
CA VAL A 6 -2.48 11.73 10.80
C VAL A 6 -3.12 12.63 11.85
N LYS A 7 -4.35 12.29 12.28
CA LYS A 7 -5.05 12.96 13.37
C LYS A 7 -5.27 11.94 14.49
N TRP A 8 -4.79 12.28 15.68
CA TRP A 8 -5.07 11.54 16.89
C TRP A 8 -6.31 12.10 17.57
N ASP A 9 -7.08 11.21 18.18
CA ASP A 9 -8.19 11.62 19.04
C ASP A 9 -7.71 11.86 20.48
N THR A 10 -8.55 12.48 21.28
CA THR A 10 -8.29 12.74 22.70
C THR A 10 -8.18 11.42 23.45
N VAL A 11 -7.10 11.23 24.20
CA VAL A 11 -6.96 10.09 25.09
C VAL A 11 -7.60 10.41 26.43
N TYR A 12 -8.47 9.51 26.86
CA TYR A 12 -9.11 9.51 28.17
C TYR A 12 -8.46 8.42 29.03
N ASP A 13 -8.00 8.79 30.22
CA ASP A 13 -7.52 7.82 31.20
C ASP A 13 -8.71 7.18 31.92
N PRO A 14 -8.90 5.85 31.86
CA PRO A 14 -10.01 5.19 32.56
C PRO A 14 -9.90 5.27 34.09
N ASN A 15 -8.75 5.63 34.65
CA ASN A 15 -8.51 5.67 36.10
C ASN A 15 -8.48 7.09 36.69
N THR A 16 -8.52 8.15 35.85
CA THR A 16 -8.51 9.56 36.29
C THR A 16 -9.47 10.41 35.45
N THR A 17 -9.71 11.67 35.84
CA THR A 17 -10.48 12.64 35.03
C THR A 17 -9.57 13.40 34.04
N GLU A 18 -8.32 12.97 33.87
CA GLU A 18 -7.38 13.63 32.98
C GLU A 18 -7.66 13.28 31.52
N SER A 19 -7.63 14.30 30.67
CA SER A 19 -7.77 14.14 29.22
C SER A 19 -6.60 14.79 28.52
N ASN A 20 -6.01 14.07 27.58
CA ASN A 20 -4.88 14.56 26.78
C ASN A 20 -5.36 14.78 25.33
N PRO A 21 -5.48 16.03 24.86
CA PRO A 21 -5.98 16.32 23.53
C PRO A 21 -5.04 15.76 22.45
N GLY A 22 -5.62 15.04 21.48
CA GLY A 22 -4.90 14.49 20.34
C GLY A 22 -4.45 15.59 19.37
N THR A 23 -3.24 15.45 18.81
CA THR A 23 -2.71 16.38 17.82
C THR A 23 -2.89 15.86 16.39
N SER A 24 -2.86 16.77 15.41
CA SER A 24 -2.88 16.42 13.99
C SER A 24 -1.63 16.91 13.28
N SER A 25 -0.97 16.04 12.50
CA SER A 25 0.28 16.37 11.81
C SER A 25 0.34 15.76 10.41
N TRP A 26 1.02 16.45 9.50
CA TRP A 26 1.40 15.91 8.19
C TRP A 26 2.71 15.16 8.31
N ARG A 27 2.77 13.96 7.73
CA ARG A 27 3.93 13.06 7.85
C ARG A 27 4.32 12.52 6.49
N PHE A 28 5.61 12.31 6.29
CA PHE A 28 6.10 11.68 5.07
C PHE A 28 5.63 10.21 5.02
N ALA A 29 5.10 9.81 3.88
CA ALA A 29 4.60 8.47 3.63
C ALA A 29 5.15 7.93 2.31
N TYR A 30 5.59 6.68 2.33
CA TYR A 30 6.03 5.97 1.13
C TYR A 30 5.39 4.59 1.05
N ALA A 31 5.27 4.08 -0.17
CA ALA A 31 4.74 2.75 -0.42
C ALA A 31 5.44 2.13 -1.63
N VAL A 32 5.61 0.81 -1.58
CA VAL A 32 6.13 -0.01 -2.68
C VAL A 32 5.16 -1.16 -2.90
N MET A 33 4.93 -1.52 -4.17
CA MET A 33 4.09 -2.65 -4.55
C MET A 33 4.88 -3.61 -5.43
N ALA A 34 4.74 -4.90 -5.18
CA ALA A 34 5.21 -5.96 -6.05
C ALA A 34 4.04 -6.90 -6.32
N GLY A 35 3.89 -7.37 -7.55
CA GLY A 35 2.79 -8.25 -7.91
C GLY A 35 3.03 -8.95 -9.23
N ALA A 36 2.28 -10.01 -9.43
CA ALA A 36 2.28 -10.82 -10.64
C ALA A 36 0.84 -11.05 -11.10
N SER A 37 0.68 -11.18 -12.41
CA SER A 37 -0.59 -11.51 -13.03
C SER A 37 -0.42 -12.78 -13.85
N TYR A 38 -1.40 -13.67 -13.80
CA TYR A 38 -1.39 -14.95 -14.52
C TYR A 38 -2.64 -15.10 -15.38
N CYS A 39 -2.44 -15.46 -16.64
CA CYS A 39 -3.53 -15.74 -17.57
C CYS A 39 -4.23 -17.06 -17.21
N LEU A 40 -5.48 -17.00 -16.74
CA LEU A 40 -6.30 -18.20 -16.55
C LEU A 40 -6.99 -18.62 -17.86
N THR A 41 -7.42 -17.65 -18.67
CA THR A 41 -8.14 -17.84 -19.93
C THR A 41 -7.95 -16.59 -20.80
N ASP A 42 -8.28 -16.65 -22.09
CA ASP A 42 -8.27 -15.53 -23.06
C ASP A 42 -9.09 -14.31 -22.65
N LYS A 43 -9.82 -14.37 -21.53
CA LYS A 43 -10.63 -13.26 -21.00
C LYS A 43 -10.46 -13.05 -19.50
N VAL A 44 -9.78 -13.94 -18.79
CA VAL A 44 -9.67 -13.93 -17.32
C VAL A 44 -8.19 -13.93 -16.93
N ILE A 45 -7.80 -12.95 -16.13
CA ILE A 45 -6.47 -12.80 -15.56
C ILE A 45 -6.58 -12.87 -14.05
N LEU A 46 -5.74 -13.67 -13.41
CA LEU A 46 -5.56 -13.67 -11.96
C LEU A 46 -4.49 -12.64 -11.60
N ASP A 47 -4.80 -11.74 -10.68
CA ASP A 47 -3.89 -10.73 -10.15
C ASP A 47 -3.56 -11.07 -8.69
N ALA A 48 -2.27 -11.13 -8.35
CA ALA A 48 -1.79 -11.25 -6.98
C ALA A 48 -0.72 -10.20 -6.72
N GLY A 49 -0.84 -9.47 -5.62
CA GLY A 49 0.06 -8.38 -5.29
C GLY A 49 0.22 -8.16 -3.80
N TYR A 50 1.35 -7.57 -3.45
CA TYR A 50 1.71 -7.18 -2.10
C TYR A 50 2.12 -5.71 -2.10
N ARG A 51 1.55 -4.94 -1.18
CA ARG A 51 1.88 -3.54 -0.96
C ARG A 51 2.43 -3.39 0.45
N PHE A 52 3.60 -2.80 0.55
CA PHE A 52 4.12 -2.25 1.79
C PHE A 52 3.94 -0.73 1.78
N SER A 53 3.43 -0.16 2.87
CA SER A 53 3.45 1.28 3.07
C SER A 53 3.94 1.63 4.47
N HIS A 54 4.79 2.65 4.54
CA HIS A 54 5.31 3.20 5.78
C HIS A 54 4.93 4.68 5.88
N ILE A 55 4.34 5.06 7.01
CA ILE A 55 4.10 6.45 7.39
C ILE A 55 5.05 6.76 8.53
N GLN A 56 5.85 7.81 8.39
CA GLN A 56 6.81 8.19 9.43
C GLN A 56 6.13 8.54 10.75
N GLY A 57 6.88 8.32 11.83
CA GLY A 57 6.47 8.71 13.17
C GLY A 57 6.31 10.21 13.34
N GLY A 58 5.51 10.60 14.32
CA GLY A 58 5.27 12.00 14.62
C GLY A 58 4.68 12.22 15.99
N ARG A 59 4.22 13.45 16.24
CA ARG A 59 3.62 13.83 17.51
C ARG A 59 2.21 13.28 17.62
N MET A 60 1.87 12.78 18.81
CA MET A 60 0.61 12.12 19.14
C MET A 60 -0.26 12.98 20.08
N PHE A 61 0.37 13.61 21.09
CA PHE A 61 -0.30 14.51 22.05
C PHE A 61 0.48 15.82 22.27
N GLU A 62 -0.25 16.89 22.57
CA GLU A 62 0.29 18.16 23.08
C GLU A 62 0.33 18.16 24.61
N TYR A 63 1.14 19.06 25.21
CA TYR A 63 1.10 19.27 26.66
C TYR A 63 -0.35 19.58 27.07
N GLY A 64 -0.93 18.77 27.96
CA GLY A 64 -2.31 18.96 28.41
C GLY A 64 -2.49 20.29 29.17
N PRO A 65 -3.69 20.90 29.15
CA PRO A 65 -4.01 22.13 29.88
C PRO A 65 -3.94 21.96 31.42
N SER A 66 -3.91 20.72 31.90
CA SER A 66 -3.61 20.34 33.27
C SER A 66 -2.28 19.59 33.32
N SER A 67 -1.17 20.32 33.31
CA SER A 67 0.14 19.82 33.71
C SER A 67 0.15 19.48 35.21
N ALA A 68 -0.68 18.51 35.62
CA ALA A 68 -0.76 17.95 36.96
C ALA A 68 0.45 17.06 37.30
N THR A 69 1.46 16.96 36.42
CA THR A 69 2.78 16.46 36.78
C THR A 69 3.86 17.17 35.95
N PRO A 70 4.84 17.87 36.58
CA PRO A 70 6.04 18.31 35.89
C PRO A 70 6.81 17.07 35.45
N GLY A 71 6.74 16.72 34.16
CA GLY A 71 7.43 15.56 33.58
C GLY A 71 6.68 14.78 32.51
N ALA A 72 5.37 15.01 32.31
CA ALA A 72 4.63 14.42 31.21
C ALA A 72 5.01 15.11 29.89
N GLY A 73 6.08 14.63 29.25
CA GLY A 73 6.53 15.09 27.94
C GLY A 73 5.56 14.71 26.81
N PRO A 74 5.63 15.39 25.65
CA PRO A 74 4.76 15.10 24.51
C PRO A 74 4.93 13.65 24.04
N GLY A 75 3.80 12.97 23.80
CA GLY A 75 3.81 11.61 23.25
C GLY A 75 4.16 11.59 21.77
N PHE A 76 5.02 10.66 21.36
CA PHE A 76 5.40 10.41 19.97
C PHE A 76 5.02 9.00 19.55
N ASP A 77 4.60 8.83 18.30
CA ASP A 77 4.47 7.51 17.68
C ASP A 77 5.68 7.19 16.81
N HIS A 78 6.01 5.89 16.73
CA HIS A 78 7.13 5.37 15.95
C HIS A 78 6.82 5.22 14.45
N GLY A 79 5.67 5.74 13.99
CA GLY A 79 5.19 5.56 12.63
C GLY A 79 4.37 4.28 12.44
N PHE A 80 3.80 4.14 11.26
CA PHE A 80 2.90 3.04 10.93
C PHE A 80 3.45 2.24 9.75
N ASN A 81 3.61 0.94 9.97
CA ASN A 81 3.89 -0.03 8.92
C ASN A 81 2.60 -0.75 8.55
N THR A 82 2.24 -0.74 7.27
CA THR A 82 1.09 -1.47 6.75
C THR A 82 1.55 -2.46 5.69
N HIS A 83 1.17 -3.71 5.89
CA HIS A 83 1.43 -4.82 4.98
C HIS A 83 0.09 -5.27 4.41
N GLU A 84 -0.12 -5.04 3.13
CA GLU A 84 -1.39 -5.30 2.45
C GLU A 84 -1.19 -6.35 1.35
N VAL A 85 -1.96 -7.43 1.42
CA VAL A 85 -1.99 -8.47 0.37
C VAL A 85 -3.27 -8.28 -0.44
N ARG A 86 -3.14 -8.26 -1.77
CA ARG A 86 -4.26 -8.14 -2.72
C ARG A 86 -4.29 -9.36 -3.62
N GLY A 87 -5.45 -10.00 -3.73
CA GLY A 87 -5.72 -11.06 -4.69
C GLY A 87 -7.03 -10.77 -5.41
N GLY A 88 -7.07 -10.96 -6.73
CA GLY A 88 -8.26 -10.68 -7.52
C GLY A 88 -8.26 -11.33 -8.89
N LEU A 89 -9.40 -11.22 -9.57
CA LEU A 89 -9.58 -11.63 -10.96
C LEU A 89 -9.96 -10.41 -11.79
N ARG A 90 -9.40 -10.30 -13.00
CA ARG A 90 -9.72 -9.26 -13.99
C ARG A 90 -10.28 -9.90 -15.24
N TYR A 91 -11.47 -9.45 -15.65
CA TYR A 91 -12.11 -9.87 -16.89
C TYR A 91 -11.91 -8.81 -17.98
N GLN A 92 -11.43 -9.22 -19.16
CA GLN A 92 -11.23 -8.35 -20.32
C GLN A 92 -12.15 -8.73 -21.47
N PHE A 93 -12.89 -7.75 -21.98
CA PHE A 93 -13.92 -7.93 -23.01
C PHE A 93 -13.35 -8.03 -24.45
N GLY A 94 -12.04 -7.88 -24.63
CA GLY A 94 -11.39 -7.75 -25.95
C GLY A 94 -10.52 -8.92 -26.41
N GLY A 95 -10.37 -10.00 -25.61
CA GLY A 95 -9.62 -11.21 -25.97
C GLY A 95 -8.10 -11.05 -26.14
N ASN A 96 -7.58 -9.83 -26.21
CA ASN A 96 -6.19 -9.53 -26.47
C ASN A 96 -5.44 -9.25 -25.16
N ASN A 97 -5.35 -10.28 -24.33
CA ASN A 97 -4.86 -10.18 -22.95
C ASN A 97 -3.34 -10.35 -22.86
N GLY A 98 -2.63 -10.42 -23.99
CA GLY A 98 -1.21 -10.77 -24.04
C GLY A 98 -0.91 -12.23 -23.68
N CYS A 99 -1.95 -13.06 -23.50
CA CYS A 99 -1.83 -14.50 -23.28
C CYS A 99 -1.51 -15.23 -24.60
N SER A 100 -0.55 -14.74 -25.38
CA SER A 100 -0.15 -15.37 -26.64
C SER A 100 0.63 -16.65 -26.31
N VAL A 101 0.13 -17.79 -26.79
CA VAL A 101 0.95 -19.00 -26.90
C VAL A 101 2.15 -18.66 -27.80
N PRO A 102 3.40 -18.86 -27.35
CA PRO A 102 4.55 -18.68 -28.21
C PRO A 102 4.42 -19.63 -29.40
N VAL A 103 4.56 -19.11 -30.62
CA VAL A 103 4.50 -19.94 -31.82
C VAL A 103 5.70 -20.89 -31.79
N ALA A 104 5.43 -22.17 -31.56
CA ALA A 104 6.45 -23.21 -31.57
C ALA A 104 6.85 -23.47 -33.04
N TYR A 105 7.91 -22.79 -33.49
CA TYR A 105 8.54 -22.94 -34.79
C TYR A 105 7.73 -22.43 -36.00
N GLN A 106 8.24 -21.37 -36.64
CA GLN A 106 7.81 -20.95 -37.97
C GLN A 106 8.81 -21.55 -38.97
N PRO A 107 8.43 -22.53 -39.81
CA PRO A 107 9.35 -23.08 -40.81
C PRO A 107 9.80 -21.97 -41.77
N GLU A 108 11.11 -21.91 -42.01
CA GLU A 108 11.71 -20.97 -42.97
C GLU A 108 11.16 -21.29 -44.39
N PRO A 109 10.76 -20.28 -45.18
CA PRO A 109 10.23 -20.51 -46.51
C PRO A 109 11.27 -21.20 -47.39
N GLU A 110 10.88 -22.30 -48.04
CA GLU A 110 11.78 -23.07 -48.90
C GLU A 110 12.33 -22.18 -50.04
N PRO A 111 13.64 -22.25 -50.36
CA PRO A 111 14.22 -21.45 -51.42
C PRO A 111 13.62 -21.85 -52.77
N ILE A 112 13.07 -20.86 -53.47
CA ILE A 112 12.55 -21.03 -54.84
C ILE A 112 13.75 -21.16 -55.79
N TYR A 113 14.02 -22.37 -56.27
CA TYR A 113 14.99 -22.59 -57.34
C TYR A 113 14.35 -22.21 -58.68
N THR A 114 14.78 -21.08 -59.23
CA THR A 114 14.52 -20.73 -60.64
C THR A 114 15.61 -21.34 -61.52
N LYS A 115 15.17 -22.00 -62.61
CA LYS A 115 16.01 -22.68 -63.60
C LYS A 115 16.71 -21.71 -64.54
#